data_AF-A0A913YZK3-F1
#
_entry.id   AF-A0A913YZK3-F1
#
_cell.length_a   1.000
_cell.length_b   1.000
_cell.length_c   1.000
_cell.angle_alpha   90.00
_cell.angle_beta   90.00
_cell.angle_gamma   90.00
#
_symmetry.space_group_name_H-M   'P 1'
#
loop_
_entity.id
_entity.type
_entity.pdbx_description
1 polymer ?
#
loop_
_entity_poly.entity_id
_entity_poly.type
_entity_poly.pdbx_seq_one_letter_code
_entity_poly.pdbx_strand_id
1 'polypeptide(L)'
;MTLLLRNLQKSVTFDLPKLKADINLLRRIVRAERYDLGVICMQDSQSLAPGRLPDPWSDLADLGDIFLGMSYIQQQCEKDGTNVDDVLPVIVTHGLCHLIGYKHDTDERLKQMHKRELDILTEYNKLTDSNLRPMTNGPAEMSN
;
A
#
# COMPACT_ATOMS: atom_id res chain seq x y z
N MET A 1 -8.00 -40.47 5.85
CA MET A 1 -8.51 -39.53 4.83
C MET A 1 -7.57 -38.35 4.79
N THR A 2 -6.93 -38.09 3.66
CA THR A 2 -5.93 -37.02 3.52
C THR A 2 -6.57 -35.87 2.75
N LEU A 3 -6.78 -34.74 3.41
CA LEU A 3 -7.25 -33.52 2.77
C LEU A 3 -6.06 -32.84 2.08
N LEU A 4 -6.02 -32.86 0.75
CA LEU A 4 -5.03 -32.12 -0.03
C LEU A 4 -5.52 -30.68 -0.20
N LEU A 5 -5.10 -29.78 0.70
CA LEU A 5 -5.23 -28.35 0.47
C LEU A 5 -4.14 -27.93 -0.52
N ARG A 6 -4.47 -27.85 -1.82
CA ARG A 6 -3.67 -27.05 -2.76
C ARG A 6 -4.02 -25.60 -2.52
N ASN A 7 -3.04 -24.76 -2.30
CA ASN A 7 -3.32 -23.35 -2.24
C ASN A 7 -3.69 -22.86 -3.66
N LEU A 8 -4.76 -22.06 -3.72
CA LEU A 8 -5.48 -21.70 -4.94
C LEU A 8 -5.22 -20.23 -5.32
N GLN A 9 -4.29 -19.55 -4.66
CA GLN A 9 -4.00 -18.16 -4.99
C GLN A 9 -3.38 -18.07 -6.38
N LYS A 10 -4.00 -17.24 -7.22
CA LYS A 10 -3.48 -16.91 -8.54
C LYS A 10 -2.18 -16.12 -8.39
N SER A 11 -1.16 -16.48 -9.17
CA SER A 11 0.11 -15.74 -9.23
C SER A 11 -0.08 -14.40 -9.93
N VAL A 12 0.32 -13.32 -9.27
CA VAL A 12 0.28 -11.95 -9.82
C VAL A 12 1.69 -11.53 -10.21
N THR A 13 1.87 -11.06 -11.44
CA THR A 13 3.13 -10.48 -11.91
C THR A 13 3.06 -8.96 -11.84
N PHE A 14 4.08 -8.33 -11.24
CA PHE A 14 4.24 -6.88 -11.15
C PHE A 14 5.73 -6.55 -11.01
N ASP A 15 6.10 -5.29 -11.23
CA ASP A 15 7.49 -4.88 -11.16
C ASP A 15 7.93 -4.61 -9.71
N LEU A 16 8.64 -5.58 -9.10
CA LEU A 16 9.12 -5.48 -7.73
C LEU A 16 10.18 -4.36 -7.55
N PRO A 17 11.17 -4.18 -8.45
CA PRO A 17 12.03 -3.00 -8.43
C PRO A 17 11.27 -1.67 -8.46
N LYS A 18 10.25 -1.53 -9.32
CA LYS A 18 9.39 -0.35 -9.41
C LYS A 18 8.67 -0.13 -8.08
N LEU A 19 7.99 -1.15 -7.55
CA LEU A 19 7.30 -1.07 -6.25
C LEU A 19 8.26 -0.62 -5.13
N LYS A 20 9.49 -1.14 -5.09
CA LYS A 20 10.49 -0.70 -4.10
C LYS A 20 10.89 0.76 -4.28
N ALA A 21 11.06 1.22 -5.52
CA ALA A 21 11.35 2.61 -5.81
C ALA A 21 10.19 3.52 -5.37
N ASP A 22 8.96 3.12 -5.68
CA ASP A 22 7.74 3.84 -5.32
C ASP A 22 7.58 3.93 -3.80
N ILE A 23 7.75 2.82 -3.07
CA ILE A 23 7.72 2.80 -1.60
C ILE A 23 8.78 3.74 -1.02
N ASN A 24 10.00 3.72 -1.54
CA ASN A 24 11.06 4.61 -1.06
C ASN A 24 10.75 6.09 -1.34
N LEU A 25 10.15 6.38 -2.49
CA LEU A 25 9.70 7.73 -2.84
C LEU A 25 8.58 8.19 -1.90
N LEU A 26 7.58 7.35 -1.66
CA LEU A 26 6.47 7.62 -0.76
C LEU A 26 6.96 7.86 0.67
N ARG A 27 7.90 7.05 1.18
CA ARG A 27 8.54 7.25 2.48
C ARG A 27 9.19 8.62 2.60
N ARG A 28 9.82 9.11 1.53
CA ARG A 28 10.42 10.45 1.49
C ARG A 28 9.36 11.55 1.51
N ILE A 29 8.29 11.40 0.74
CA ILE A 29 7.21 12.38 0.67
C ILE A 29 6.53 12.54 2.05
N VAL A 30 6.31 11.42 2.76
CA VAL A 30 5.69 11.46 4.09
C VAL A 30 6.67 11.75 5.23
N ARG A 31 7.95 11.96 4.93
CA ARG A 31 9.03 12.19 5.91
C ARG A 31 9.21 11.04 6.92
N ALA A 32 9.04 9.81 6.46
CA ALA A 32 9.19 8.59 7.24
C ALA A 32 10.47 7.80 6.87
N GLU A 33 11.51 8.46 6.36
CA GLU A 33 12.76 7.79 5.98
C GLU A 33 13.51 7.18 7.18
N ARG A 34 13.21 7.66 8.39
CA ARG A 34 13.77 7.16 9.66
C ARG A 34 12.98 6.01 10.27
N TYR A 35 11.98 5.49 9.58
CA TYR A 35 11.16 4.40 10.08
C TYR A 35 11.25 3.20 9.16
N ASP A 36 11.39 2.01 9.74
CA ASP A 36 11.27 0.78 8.97
C ASP A 36 9.80 0.55 8.55
N LEU A 37 9.60 0.06 7.33
CA LEU A 37 8.29 -0.24 6.75
C LEU A 37 8.35 -1.60 6.07
N GLY A 38 7.60 -2.56 6.62
CA GLY A 38 7.38 -3.85 5.99
C GLY A 38 6.24 -3.76 4.97
N VAL A 39 6.52 -3.99 3.69
CA VAL A 39 5.47 -4.27 2.69
C VAL A 39 5.55 -5.74 2.32
N ILE A 40 4.58 -6.51 2.80
CA ILE A 40 4.52 -7.96 2.61
C ILE A 40 3.53 -8.26 1.50
N CYS A 41 4.07 -8.58 0.33
CA CYS A 41 3.30 -9.20 -0.75
C CYS A 41 3.25 -10.70 -0.49
N MET A 42 2.13 -11.21 0.00
CA MET A 42 1.99 -12.65 0.20
C MET A 42 1.85 -13.35 -1.14
N GLN A 43 2.89 -14.07 -1.54
CA GLN A 43 2.75 -15.25 -2.38
C GLN A 43 2.42 -16.43 -1.48
N ASP A 44 1.61 -17.33 -1.99
CA ASP A 44 1.16 -18.52 -1.28
C ASP A 44 2.32 -19.53 -0.99
N SER A 45 3.57 -19.18 -1.32
CA SER A 45 4.76 -19.85 -0.83
C SER A 45 5.97 -18.93 -0.84
N GLN A 46 6.26 -18.23 0.26
CA GLN A 46 7.64 -17.92 0.63
C GLN A 46 7.77 -17.68 2.13
N SER A 47 8.73 -18.38 2.72
CA SER A 47 9.05 -18.41 4.13
C SER A 47 9.47 -17.03 4.62
N LEU A 48 8.58 -16.32 5.32
CA LEU A 48 9.04 -15.51 6.45
C LEU A 48 9.67 -16.49 7.44
N ALA A 49 10.88 -16.23 7.95
CA ALA A 49 11.43 -17.04 9.02
C ALA A 49 10.64 -16.69 10.31
N PRO A 50 9.77 -17.58 10.82
CA PRO A 50 9.01 -17.28 12.02
C PRO A 50 9.95 -17.00 13.20
N GLY A 51 9.66 -15.96 13.98
CA GLY A 51 10.37 -15.65 15.22
C GLY A 51 11.59 -14.73 15.10
N ARG A 52 11.87 -14.13 13.93
CA ARG A 52 12.89 -13.08 13.81
C ARG A 52 12.26 -11.71 14.06
N LEU A 53 12.49 -11.16 15.25
CA LEU A 53 12.08 -9.79 15.59
C LEU A 53 13.04 -8.77 14.95
N PRO A 54 12.56 -7.53 14.66
CA PRO A 54 13.42 -6.41 14.31
C PRO A 54 14.52 -6.20 15.36
N ASP A 55 15.67 -5.65 14.95
CA ASP A 55 16.74 -5.34 15.89
C ASP A 55 16.24 -4.36 16.96
N PRO A 56 16.19 -4.75 18.24
CA PRO A 56 15.73 -3.87 19.31
C PRO A 56 16.64 -2.64 19.53
N TRP A 57 17.83 -2.62 18.91
CA TRP A 57 18.78 -1.51 18.95
C TRP A 57 18.81 -0.70 17.65
N SER A 58 17.86 -0.91 16.75
CA SER A 58 17.69 -0.04 15.57
C SER A 58 17.36 1.39 16.02
N ASP A 59 18.09 2.38 15.49
CA ASP A 59 17.74 3.81 15.64
C ASP A 59 16.47 4.18 14.85
N LEU A 60 15.90 3.23 14.10
CA LEU A 60 14.67 3.40 13.33
C LEU A 60 13.47 2.92 14.14
N ALA A 61 12.48 3.80 14.29
CA ALA A 61 11.22 3.41 14.89
C ALA A 61 10.38 2.58 13.91
N ASP A 62 9.69 1.56 14.42
CA ASP A 62 8.81 0.73 13.61
C ASP A 62 7.53 1.50 13.26
N LEU A 63 7.28 1.73 11.96
CA LEU A 63 6.04 2.35 11.48
C LEU A 63 4.91 1.32 11.36
N GLY A 64 5.23 0.04 11.27
CA GLY A 64 4.30 -1.07 11.08
C GLY A 64 4.35 -1.69 9.68
N ASP A 65 3.38 -2.59 9.44
CA ASP A 65 3.32 -3.42 8.23
C ASP A 65 2.13 -3.07 7.33
N ILE A 66 2.32 -3.18 6.02
CA ILE A 66 1.25 -3.16 5.01
C ILE A 66 1.15 -4.53 4.35
N PHE A 67 -0.02 -5.15 4.47
CA PHE A 67 -0.35 -6.43 3.83
C PHE A 67 -1.16 -6.19 2.56
N LEU A 68 -0.66 -6.70 1.43
CA LEU A 68 -1.30 -6.52 0.13
C LEU A 68 -1.82 -7.86 -0.40
N GLY A 69 -3.14 -7.96 -0.56
CA GLY A 69 -3.80 -9.09 -1.21
C GLY A 69 -3.65 -9.02 -2.73
N MET A 70 -2.49 -9.39 -3.26
CA MET A 70 -2.15 -9.19 -4.67
C MET A 70 -3.16 -9.82 -5.64
N SER A 71 -3.66 -11.02 -5.35
CA SER A 71 -4.66 -11.70 -6.19
C SER A 71 -5.97 -10.91 -6.30
N TYR A 72 -6.40 -10.27 -5.21
CA TYR A 72 -7.56 -9.40 -5.19
C TYR A 72 -7.31 -8.11 -5.97
N ILE A 73 -6.13 -7.49 -5.77
CA ILE A 73 -5.73 -6.27 -6.50
C ILE A 73 -5.72 -6.53 -8.01
N GLN A 74 -5.12 -7.64 -8.45
CA GLN A 74 -5.12 -8.02 -9.86
C GLN A 74 -6.54 -8.22 -10.40
N GLN A 75 -7.39 -8.94 -9.66
CA GLN A 75 -8.77 -9.16 -10.08
C GLN A 75 -9.54 -7.85 -10.21
N GLN A 76 -9.29 -6.88 -9.33
CA GLN A 76 -9.93 -5.58 -9.40
C GLN A 76 -9.39 -4.76 -10.59
N CYS A 77 -8.08 -4.80 -10.83
CA CYS A 77 -7.45 -4.15 -11.98
C CYS A 77 -8.00 -4.69 -13.32
N GLU A 78 -8.19 -6.01 -13.42
CA GLU A 78 -8.80 -6.66 -14.59
C GLU A 78 -10.23 -6.18 -14.86
N LYS A 79 -11.02 -5.94 -13.78
CA LYS A 79 -12.40 -5.43 -13.90
C LYS A 79 -12.44 -3.96 -14.30
N ASP A 80 -11.54 -3.16 -13.74
CA ASP A 80 -11.53 -1.70 -13.92
C ASP A 80 -10.71 -1.28 -15.16
N GLY A 81 -10.04 -2.23 -15.82
CA GLY A 81 -9.19 -1.98 -16.98
C GLY A 81 -7.92 -1.20 -16.62
N THR A 82 -7.44 -1.32 -15.39
CA THR A 82 -6.26 -0.61 -14.88
C THR A 82 -5.05 -1.54 -14.76
N ASN A 83 -3.85 -0.97 -14.63
CA ASN A 83 -2.63 -1.73 -14.38
C ASN A 83 -2.35 -1.83 -12.88
N VAL A 84 -1.98 -3.02 -12.42
CA VAL A 84 -1.52 -3.28 -11.04
C VAL A 84 -0.40 -2.32 -10.64
N ASP A 85 0.55 -2.05 -11.54
CA ASP A 85 1.69 -1.17 -11.26
C ASP A 85 1.30 0.30 -11.06
N ASP A 86 0.10 0.71 -11.48
CA ASP A 86 -0.42 2.08 -11.30
C ASP A 86 -1.30 2.16 -10.04
N VAL A 87 -1.92 1.04 -9.65
CA VAL A 87 -2.78 0.93 -8.47
C VAL A 87 -1.96 0.74 -7.19
N LEU A 88 -0.82 0.05 -7.25
CA LEU A 88 0.02 -0.23 -6.09
C LEU A 88 0.46 1.03 -5.31
N PRO A 89 0.96 2.11 -5.95
CA PRO A 89 1.34 3.32 -5.23
C PRO A 89 0.16 3.97 -4.51
N VAL A 90 -1.06 3.88 -5.06
CA VAL A 90 -2.29 4.41 -4.44
C VAL A 90 -2.65 3.62 -3.18
N ILE A 91 -2.64 2.28 -3.26
CA ILE A 91 -2.95 1.42 -2.11
C ILE A 91 -1.88 1.56 -1.02
N VAL A 92 -0.60 1.62 -1.40
CA VAL A 92 0.50 1.85 -0.44
C VAL A 92 0.37 3.21 0.22
N THR A 93 0.01 4.25 -0.53
CA THR A 93 -0.23 5.60 0.04
C THR A 93 -1.36 5.56 1.07
N HIS A 94 -2.46 4.87 0.77
CA HIS A 94 -3.57 4.68 1.70
C HIS A 94 -3.13 3.94 2.98
N GLY A 95 -2.39 2.85 2.84
CA GLY A 95 -1.81 2.11 3.98
C GLY A 95 -0.87 2.97 4.83
N LEU A 96 0.00 3.77 4.18
CA LEU A 96 0.88 4.71 4.87
C LEU A 96 0.09 5.76 5.66
N CYS A 97 -0.98 6.30 5.09
CA CYS A 97 -1.88 7.23 5.79
C CYS A 97 -2.41 6.62 7.10
N HIS A 98 -2.79 5.34 7.08
CA HIS A 98 -3.20 4.64 8.30
C HIS A 98 -2.09 4.49 9.33
N LEU A 99 -0.88 4.11 8.90
CA LEU A 99 0.25 3.94 9.81
C LEU A 99 0.69 5.26 10.47
N ILE A 100 0.58 6.39 9.76
CA ILE A 100 0.88 7.73 10.32
C ILE A 100 -0.33 8.36 11.06
N GLY A 101 -1.41 7.61 11.28
CA GLY A 101 -2.50 7.97 12.18
C GLY A 101 -3.76 8.58 11.55
N TYR A 102 -3.86 8.64 10.21
CA TYR A 102 -5.10 9.06 9.55
C TYR A 102 -6.14 7.93 9.55
N LYS A 103 -7.41 8.33 9.65
CA LYS A 103 -8.57 7.44 9.65
C LYS A 103 -9.64 8.03 8.74
N HIS A 104 -10.62 7.20 8.38
CA HIS A 104 -11.74 7.60 7.52
C HIS A 104 -13.07 7.03 8.05
N ASP A 105 -13.17 6.88 9.37
CA ASP A 105 -14.35 6.36 10.08
C ASP A 105 -15.44 7.42 10.33
N THR A 106 -15.12 8.70 10.16
CA THR A 106 -16.09 9.82 10.18
C THR A 106 -15.84 10.75 9.00
N ASP A 107 -16.83 11.55 8.62
CA ASP A 107 -16.72 12.49 7.48
C ASP A 107 -15.57 13.49 7.65
N GLU A 108 -15.36 14.01 8.86
CA GLU A 108 -14.25 14.92 9.14
C GLU A 108 -12.90 14.24 8.96
N ARG A 109 -12.76 13.00 9.46
CA ARG A 109 -11.52 12.23 9.37
C ARG A 109 -11.25 11.77 7.95
N LEU A 110 -12.29 11.35 7.23
CA LEU A 110 -12.23 11.06 5.80
C LEU A 110 -11.72 12.28 5.01
N LYS A 111 -12.25 13.48 5.26
CA LYS A 111 -11.76 14.71 4.61
C LYS A 111 -10.27 14.96 4.87
N GLN A 112 -9.82 14.72 6.10
CA GLN A 112 -8.41 14.85 6.46
C GLN A 112 -7.54 13.80 5.76
N MET A 113 -7.98 12.54 5.73
CA MET A 113 -7.26 11.45 5.07
C MET A 113 -7.20 11.64 3.55
N HIS A 114 -8.33 12.00 2.93
CA HIS A 114 -8.40 12.31 1.50
C HIS A 114 -7.47 13.45 1.11
N LYS A 115 -7.49 14.54 1.89
CA LYS A 115 -6.55 15.65 1.67
C LYS A 115 -5.11 15.16 1.77
N ARG A 116 -4.80 14.32 2.75
CA ARG A 116 -3.44 13.80 2.92
C ARG A 116 -3.01 12.89 1.77
N GLU A 117 -3.86 11.98 1.34
CA GLU A 117 -3.61 11.12 0.17
C GLU A 117 -3.37 11.98 -1.08
N LEU A 118 -4.20 13.01 -1.30
CA LEU A 118 -4.06 13.93 -2.42
C LEU A 118 -2.73 14.67 -2.38
N ASP A 119 -2.34 15.20 -1.21
CA ASP A 119 -1.06 15.89 -1.05
C ASP A 119 0.12 14.97 -1.38
N ILE A 120 0.09 13.71 -0.89
CA ILE A 120 1.15 12.73 -1.14
C ILE A 120 1.21 12.35 -2.62
N LEU A 121 0.07 12.02 -3.22
CA LEU A 121 0.00 11.61 -4.62
C LEU A 121 0.33 12.76 -5.58
N THR A 122 0.03 14.00 -5.20
CA THR A 122 0.43 15.17 -5.98
C THR A 122 1.95 15.29 -6.09
N GLU A 123 2.68 15.11 -4.98
CA GLU A 123 4.14 15.10 -5.00
C GLU A 123 4.69 13.88 -5.73
N TYR A 124 4.09 12.70 -5.54
CA TYR A 124 4.46 11.49 -6.26
C TYR A 124 4.33 11.66 -7.78
N ASN A 125 3.18 12.18 -8.24
CA ASN A 125 2.88 12.42 -9.65
C ASN A 125 3.91 13.37 -10.29
N LYS A 126 4.31 14.45 -9.59
CA LYS A 126 5.35 15.37 -10.08
C LYS A 126 6.70 14.70 -10.28
N LEU A 127 7.05 13.73 -9.44
CA LEU A 127 8.35 13.06 -9.44
C LEU A 127 8.41 11.88 -10.43
N THR A 128 7.25 11.36 -10.82
CA THR A 128 7.12 10.14 -11.64
C THR A 128 6.43 10.37 -12.98
N ASP A 129 6.01 11.60 -13.28
CA ASP A 129 5.19 11.97 -14.45
C ASP A 129 3.90 11.13 -14.56
N SER A 130 3.35 10.75 -13.40
CA SER A 130 2.13 9.95 -13.28
C SER A 130 0.89 10.82 -13.04
N ASN A 131 -0.30 10.25 -13.16
CA ASN A 131 -1.57 10.94 -12.89
C ASN A 131 -2.49 10.12 -11.99
N LEU A 132 -1.97 9.72 -10.83
CA LEU A 132 -2.67 8.90 -9.85
C LEU A 132 -3.61 9.76 -8.98
N ARG A 133 -4.71 9.14 -8.52
CA ARG A 133 -5.72 9.77 -7.66
C ARG A 133 -5.86 9.04 -6.32
N PRO A 134 -6.30 9.73 -5.24
CA PRO A 134 -6.56 9.11 -3.94
C PRO A 134 -7.51 7.91 -4.02
N MET A 135 -7.35 6.98 -3.08
CA MET A 135 -8.26 5.82 -2.95
C MET A 135 -9.54 6.21 -2.21
N THR A 136 -9.42 7.13 -1.25
CA THR A 136 -10.59 7.71 -0.61
C THR A 136 -11.36 8.53 -1.64
N ASN A 137 -12.68 8.36 -1.69
CA ASN A 137 -13.52 9.21 -2.51
C ASN A 137 -13.65 10.57 -1.82
N GLY A 138 -13.48 11.65 -2.57
CA GLY A 138 -13.70 12.99 -2.04
C GLY A 138 -15.15 13.16 -1.55
N PRO A 139 -15.42 14.13 -0.65
CA PRO A 139 -16.75 14.33 -0.04
C PRO A 139 -17.89 14.61 -1.04
N ALA A 140 -17.60 14.80 -2.34
CA ALA A 140 -18.59 15.00 -3.39
C ALA A 140 -19.09 13.69 -4.05
N GLU A 141 -18.43 12.55 -3.83
CA GLU A 141 -18.82 11.25 -4.42
C GLU A 141 -19.50 10.30 -3.42
N MET A 142 -19.79 10.77 -2.21
CA MET A 142 -20.56 10.04 -1.19
C MET A 142 -22.04 10.45 -1.12
N SER A 143 -22.48 11.32 -2.03
CA SER A 143 -23.87 11.78 -2.16
C SER A 143 -24.51 11.26 -3.44
N ASN A 144 -24.47 9.95 -3.66
CA ASN A 144 -25.30 9.26 -4.66
C ASN A 144 -25.77 7.90 -4.14
#